data_AF-A0A1C9T9Y3-F1
#
_entry.id   AF-A0A1C9T9Y3-F1
#
_cell.length_a   1.000
_cell.length_b   1.000
_cell.length_c   1.000
_cell.angle_alpha   90.00
_cell.angle_beta   90.00
_cell.angle_gamma   90.00
#
_symmetry.space_group_name_H-M   'P 1'
#
loop_
_entity.id
_entity.type
_entity.pdbx_description
1 polymer ?
#
loop_
_entity_poly.entity_id
_entity_poly.type
_entity_poly.pdbx_seq_one_letter_code
_entity_poly.pdbx_strand_id
1 'polypeptide(L)' 'RVTDLNFVIDPATEFDGKFVVIRKGKKRYFLAKVVD' A
#
# COMPACT_ATOMS: atom_id res chain seq x y z
N ARG A 1 2.88 3.34 -11.18
CA ARG A 1 4.17 3.56 -10.47
C ARG A 1 4.02 4.89 -9.77
N VAL A 2 4.09 4.93 -8.44
CA VAL A 2 4.10 6.20 -7.70
C VAL A 2 5.52 6.73 -7.68
N THR A 3 5.71 7.98 -8.10
CA THR A 3 7.02 8.67 -8.10
C THR A 3 7.07 9.82 -7.12
N ASP A 4 5.94 10.15 -6.50
CA ASP A 4 5.83 11.21 -5.52
C ASP A 4 6.28 10.71 -4.13
N LEU A 5 7.11 11.53 -3.47
CA LEU A 5 7.62 11.30 -2.13
C LEU A 5 6.54 11.55 -1.07
N ASN A 6 5.56 12.41 -1.37
CA ASN A 6 4.51 12.83 -0.44
C ASN A 6 3.21 12.05 -0.66
N PHE A 7 3.25 10.91 -1.35
CA PHE A 7 2.06 10.13 -1.63
C PHE A 7 1.50 9.50 -0.34
N VAL A 8 0.32 9.95 0.06
CA VAL A 8 -0.42 9.39 1.19
C VAL A 8 -1.29 8.24 0.70
N ILE A 9 -1.17 7.07 1.34
CA ILE A 9 -1.99 5.90 1.05
C ILE A 9 -3.11 5.85 2.08
N ASP A 10 -4.36 6.00 1.62
CA ASP A 10 -5.53 5.74 2.45
C ASP A 10 -5.96 4.28 2.28
N PRO A 11 -5.82 3.43 3.32
CA PRO A 11 -6.22 2.04 3.25
C PRO A 11 -7.71 1.85 2.97
N ALA A 12 -8.58 2.83 3.26
CA ALA A 12 -10.02 2.71 3.01
C ALA A 12 -10.37 2.67 1.51
N THR A 13 -9.45 3.10 0.64
CA THR A 13 -9.66 3.17 -0.81
C THR A 13 -9.71 1.79 -1.46
N GLU A 14 -9.08 0.77 -0.85
CA GLU A 14 -8.92 -0.55 -1.46
C GLU A 14 -8.79 -1.65 -0.39
N PHE A 15 -9.11 -2.90 -0.73
CA PHE A 15 -9.02 -4.04 0.20
C PHE A 15 -9.74 -3.82 1.55
N ASP A 16 -10.92 -3.19 1.50
CA ASP A 16 -11.85 -3.05 2.63
C ASP A 16 -11.23 -2.36 3.85
N GLY A 17 -10.21 -1.50 3.66
CA GLY A 17 -9.53 -0.84 4.78
C GLY A 17 -8.55 -1.72 5.56
N LYS A 18 -8.44 -3.01 5.22
CA LYS A 18 -7.75 -4.01 6.07
C LYS A 18 -6.29 -4.22 5.69
N PHE A 19 -5.96 -4.04 4.41
CA PHE A 19 -4.66 -4.39 3.87
C PHE A 19 -4.13 -3.38 2.86
N VAL A 20 -2.82 -3.15 2.89
CA VAL A 20 -2.10 -2.33 1.94
C VAL A 20 -1.04 -3.19 1.25
N VAL A 21 -1.04 -3.22 -0.08
CA VAL A 21 -0.06 -3.96 -0.88
C VAL A 21 0.96 -3.00 -1.45
N ILE A 22 2.23 -3.19 -1.10
CA ILE A 22 3.35 -2.37 -1.59
C ILE A 22 4.23 -3.22 -2.49
N ARG A 23 4.47 -2.76 -3.73
CA ARG A 23 5.40 -3.41 -4.67
C ARG A 23 6.70 -2.63 -4.78
N LYS A 24 7.80 -3.18 -4.24
CA LYS A 24 9.13 -2.56 -4.30
C LYS A 24 10.03 -3.21 -5.34
N GLY A 25 9.95 -2.74 -6.58
CA GLY A 25 10.74 -3.28 -7.70
C GLY A 25 10.10 -4.51 -8.35
N LYS A 26 10.89 -5.33 -9.05
CA LYS A 26 10.36 -6.48 -9.81
C LYS A 26 10.04 -7.66 -8.87
N LYS A 27 8.79 -8.13 -8.93
CA LYS A 27 8.25 -9.31 -8.21
C LYS A 27 8.38 -9.28 -6.66
N ARG A 28 8.74 -8.15 -6.05
CA ARG A 28 8.80 -8.01 -4.59
C ARG A 28 7.57 -7.28 -4.09
N TYR A 29 6.71 -8.01 -3.41
CA TYR A 29 5.46 -7.52 -2.83
C TYR A 29 5.54 -7.62 -1.31
N PHE A 30 5.01 -6.61 -0.65
CA PHE A 30 4.84 -6.53 0.79
C PHE A 30 3.36 -6.35 1.07
N LEU A 31 2.84 -7.15 1.98
CA LEU A 31 1.49 -7.03 2.49
C LEU A 31 1.58 -6.40 3.88
N ALA A 32 1.07 -5.18 4.03
CA ALA A 32 0.89 -4.53 5.31
C ALA A 32 -0.57 -4.72 5.75
N LYS A 33 -0.77 -5.05 7.02
CA LYS A 33 -2.10 -5.07 7.65
C LYS A 33 -2.29 -3.76 8.37
N VAL A 34 -3.46 -3.15 8.22
CA VAL A 34 -3.85 -1.97 8.99
C VAL A 34 -4.26 -2.44 10.38
N VAL A 35 -3.64 -1.85 11.40
CA VAL A 35 -3.98 -2.07 12.81
C VAL A 35 -4.48 -0.73 13.30
N ASP A 36 -5.75 -0.69 13.73
CA ASP A 36 -6.36 0.50 14.36
C ASP A 36 -5.60 0.93 15.62
#